data_AF-A0A1Z8Y602-F1
#
_entry.id   AF-A0A1Z8Y602-F1
#
_cell.length_a   1.000
_cell.length_b   1.000
_cell.length_c   1.000
_cell.angle_alpha   90.00
_cell.angle_beta   90.00
_cell.angle_gamma   90.00
#
_symmetry.space_group_name_H-M   'P 1'
#
loop_
_entity.id
_entity.type
_entity.pdbx_description
1 polymer ?
#
loop_
_entity_poly.entity_id
_entity_poly.type
_entity_poly.pdbx_seq_one_letter_code
_entity_poly.pdbx_strand_id
1 'polypeptide(L)'
;MSNQVIDASTILSWLQNRISQELGCTVDEVDFDQPLDLLGLDSVSLLWIAGELAEWLKIEITTSMVFEDTSLPVLSQKTYALYVASNSAT
;
A
#
# COMPACT_ATOMS: atom_id res chain seq x y z
N MET A 1 7.76 22.54 -2.77
CA MET A 1 7.32 21.15 -2.91
C MET A 1 8.08 20.35 -1.87
N SER A 2 7.38 19.86 -0.86
CA SER A 2 7.99 19.17 0.28
C SER A 2 8.73 17.93 -0.24
N ASN A 3 10.01 17.83 0.07
CA ASN A 3 10.82 16.63 -0.17
C ASN A 3 10.31 15.54 0.78
N GLN A 4 9.20 14.88 0.44
CA GLN A 4 8.70 13.76 1.24
C GLN A 4 9.70 12.62 1.11
N VAL A 5 10.33 12.28 2.24
CA VAL A 5 11.09 11.04 2.37
C VAL A 5 10.08 9.92 2.22
N ILE A 6 10.16 9.16 1.12
CA ILE A 6 9.36 7.96 0.93
C ILE A 6 9.97 6.90 1.85
N ASP A 7 9.23 6.47 2.87
CA ASP A 7 9.55 5.37 3.76
C ASP A 7 8.35 4.42 3.93
N ALA A 8 8.57 3.27 4.56
CA ALA A 8 7.52 2.28 4.78
C ALA A 8 6.33 2.83 5.58
N SER A 9 6.56 3.75 6.53
CA SER A 9 5.48 4.42 7.27
C SER A 9 4.65 5.35 6.40
N THR A 10 5.28 6.09 5.49
CA THR A 10 4.60 6.99 4.56
C THR A 10 3.73 6.19 3.59
N ILE A 11 4.25 5.07 3.09
CA ILE A 11 3.49 4.13 2.24
C ILE A 11 2.32 3.53 3.03
N LEU A 12 2.55 3.14 4.29
CA LEU A 12 1.51 2.59 5.14
C LEU A 12 0.38 3.60 5.37
N SER A 13 0.70 4.84 5.74
CA SER A 13 -0.28 5.89 5.93
C SER A 13 -1.04 6.21 4.64
N TRP A 14 -0.36 6.18 3.48
CA TRP A 14 -1.03 6.34 2.19
C TRP A 14 -2.05 5.23 1.94
N LEU A 15 -1.66 3.97 2.14
CA LEU A 15 -2.54 2.81 1.98
C LEU A 15 -3.75 2.89 2.91
N GLN A 16 -3.54 3.19 4.19
CA GLN A 16 -4.60 3.33 5.19
C GLN A 16 -5.63 4.40 4.79
N ASN A 17 -5.16 5.57 4.35
CA ASN A 17 -6.03 6.64 3.90
C ASN A 17 -6.80 6.23 2.63
N ARG A 18 -6.13 5.62 1.66
CA ARG A 18 -6.75 5.22 0.38
C ARG A 18 -7.83 4.15 0.61
N ILE A 19 -7.56 3.17 1.45
CA ILE A 19 -8.50 2.10 1.82
C ILE A 19 -9.71 2.67 2.56
N SER A 20 -9.48 3.55 3.53
CA SER A 20 -10.59 4.19 4.27
C SER A 20 -11.50 4.98 3.34
N GLN A 21 -10.92 5.66 2.34
CA GLN A 21 -11.70 6.36 1.31
C GLN A 21 -12.51 5.41 0.43
N GLU A 22 -11.95 4.27 0.02
CA GLU A 22 -12.69 3.24 -0.73
C GLU A 22 -13.85 2.65 0.08
N LEU A 23 -13.63 2.43 1.38
CA LEU A 23 -14.66 1.91 2.30
C LEU A 23 -15.68 2.98 2.73
N GLY A 24 -15.42 4.25 2.45
CA GLY A 24 -16.28 5.37 2.85
C GLY A 24 -16.27 5.65 4.35
N CYS A 25 -15.20 5.29 5.05
CA CYS A 25 -15.02 5.47 6.50
C CYS A 25 -13.71 6.23 6.81
N THR A 26 -13.44 6.42 8.09
CA THR A 26 -12.20 7.02 8.58
C THR A 26 -11.14 5.95 8.89
N VAL A 27 -9.87 6.35 8.93
CA VAL A 27 -8.74 5.48 9.25
C VAL A 27 -8.90 4.83 10.63
N ASP A 28 -9.45 5.56 11.60
CA ASP A 28 -9.69 5.05 12.96
C ASP A 28 -10.80 4.00 13.05
N GLU A 29 -11.63 3.87 12.01
CA GLU A 29 -12.73 2.89 11.95
C GLU A 29 -12.32 1.56 11.31
N VAL A 30 -11.12 1.48 10.73
CA VAL A 30 -10.62 0.29 10.04
C VAL A 30 -9.53 -0.40 10.87
N ASP A 31 -9.70 -1.69 11.13
CA ASP A 31 -8.72 -2.51 11.83
C ASP A 31 -7.63 -3.00 10.87
N PHE A 32 -6.59 -2.18 10.66
CA PHE A 32 -5.49 -2.49 9.74
C PHE A 32 -4.50 -3.54 10.22
N ASP A 33 -4.66 -4.06 11.44
CA ASP A 33 -3.91 -5.23 11.91
C ASP A 33 -4.49 -6.53 11.34
N GLN A 34 -5.69 -6.46 10.75
CA GLN A 34 -6.31 -7.60 10.09
C GLN A 34 -5.76 -7.85 8.69
N PRO A 35 -5.85 -9.11 8.24
CA PRO A 35 -5.63 -9.45 6.86
C PRO A 35 -6.43 -8.61 5.85
N LEU A 36 -5.83 -8.29 4.69
CA LEU A 36 -6.45 -7.46 3.64
C LEU A 36 -7.82 -7.98 3.18
N ASP A 37 -8.00 -9.29 3.14
CA ASP A 37 -9.25 -9.97 2.78
C ASP A 37 -10.35 -9.84 3.85
N LEU A 38 -9.98 -9.52 5.09
CA LEU A 38 -10.91 -9.27 6.20
C LEU A 38 -11.27 -7.79 6.35
N LEU A 39 -10.57 -6.87 5.68
CA LEU A 39 -10.86 -5.43 5.71
C LEU A 39 -12.17 -5.05 4.98
N GLY A 40 -12.82 -5.99 4.29
CA GLY A 40 -14.00 -5.72 3.48
C GLY A 40 -13.71 -5.09 2.13
N LEU A 41 -12.44 -5.08 1.70
CA LEU A 41 -12.04 -4.68 0.35
C LEU A 41 -12.39 -5.78 -0.65
N ASP A 42 -12.98 -5.40 -1.78
CA ASP A 42 -13.10 -6.30 -2.91
C ASP A 42 -11.76 -6.44 -3.65
N SER A 43 -11.58 -7.60 -4.32
CA SER A 43 -10.34 -7.89 -5.02
C SER A 43 -10.03 -6.91 -6.16
N VAL A 44 -11.03 -6.22 -6.71
CA VAL A 44 -10.82 -5.24 -7.77
C VAL A 44 -10.29 -3.95 -7.16
N SER A 45 -10.94 -3.39 -6.15
CA SER A 45 -10.42 -2.18 -5.47
C SER A 45 -9.01 -2.37 -4.95
N LEU A 46 -8.66 -3.56 -4.44
CA LEU A 46 -7.30 -3.87 -4.01
C LEU A 46 -6.27 -3.79 -5.15
N LEU A 47 -6.62 -4.28 -6.35
CA LEU A 47 -5.78 -4.16 -7.55
C LEU A 47 -5.65 -2.71 -8.02
N TRP A 48 -6.70 -1.91 -7.92
CA TRP A 48 -6.67 -0.50 -8.28
C TRP A 48 -5.76 0.29 -7.35
N ILE A 49 -5.89 0.10 -6.03
CA ILE A 49 -5.02 0.72 -5.01
C ILE A 49 -3.55 0.34 -5.26
N ALA A 50 -3.28 -0.93 -5.57
CA ALA A 50 -1.93 -1.38 -5.88
C ALA A 50 -1.36 -0.72 -7.15
N GLY A 51 -2.19 -0.52 -8.18
CA GLY A 51 -1.82 0.20 -9.39
C GLY A 51 -1.46 1.65 -9.11
N GLU A 52 -2.28 2.36 -8.34
CA GLU A 52 -2.00 3.74 -7.92
C GLU A 52 -0.70 3.84 -7.10
N LEU A 53 -0.46 2.87 -6.20
CA LEU A 53 0.77 2.82 -5.40
C LEU A 53 2.00 2.60 -6.30
N ALA A 54 1.90 1.71 -7.29
CA ALA A 54 2.96 1.44 -8.26
C ALA A 54 3.31 2.69 -9.07
N GLU A 55 2.30 3.43 -9.55
CA GLU A 55 2.48 4.69 -10.27
C GLU A 55 3.14 5.77 -9.39
N TRP A 56 2.69 5.89 -8.13
CA TRP A 56 3.23 6.87 -7.20
C TRP A 56 4.71 6.61 -6.89
N LEU A 57 5.07 5.35 -6.65
CA LEU A 57 6.44 4.93 -6.33
C LEU A 57 7.32 4.73 -7.57
N LYS A 58 6.73 4.70 -8.77
CA LYS A 58 7.39 4.35 -10.03
C LYS A 58 8.10 2.99 -10.00
N ILE A 59 7.44 2.01 -9.38
CA ILE A 59 7.90 0.61 -9.30
C ILE A 59 6.87 -0.31 -9.92
N GLU A 60 7.25 -1.57 -10.14
CA GLU A 60 6.32 -2.62 -10.53
C GLU A 60 5.79 -3.34 -9.29
N ILE A 61 4.46 -3.37 -9.12
CA ILE A 61 3.77 -4.13 -8.07
C ILE A 61 2.99 -5.24 -8.75
N THR A 62 3.29 -6.48 -8.37
CA THR A 62 2.62 -7.66 -8.93
C THR A 62 1.38 -8.03 -8.10
N THR A 63 0.40 -8.65 -8.75
CA THR A 63 -0.83 -9.10 -8.08
C THR A 63 -0.55 -10.13 -6.99
N SER A 64 0.46 -10.99 -7.17
CA SER A 64 0.86 -11.96 -6.14
C SER A 64 1.30 -11.27 -4.85
N MET A 65 2.04 -10.16 -4.92
CA MET A 65 2.38 -9.40 -3.71
C MET A 65 1.13 -8.91 -2.97
N VAL A 66 0.14 -8.45 -3.72
CA VAL A 66 -1.09 -7.89 -3.14
C VAL A 66 -1.97 -8.96 -2.49
N PHE A 67 -2.02 -10.17 -3.07
CA PHE A 67 -2.84 -11.28 -2.56
C PHE A 67 -2.11 -12.21 -1.58
N GLU A 68 -0.78 -12.31 -1.65
CA GLU A 68 0.03 -13.14 -0.73
C GLU A 68 0.44 -12.38 0.53
N ASP A 69 0.59 -11.05 0.46
CA ASP A 69 0.97 -10.25 1.62
C ASP A 69 -0.25 -9.96 2.49
N THR A 70 -0.25 -10.59 3.65
CA THR A 70 -1.45 -10.75 4.45
C THR A 70 -1.91 -9.42 5.05
N SER A 71 -1.02 -8.47 5.37
CA SER A 71 -1.39 -7.21 6.02
C SER A 71 -0.73 -5.97 5.41
N LEU A 72 -1.33 -4.82 5.66
CA LEU A 72 -0.84 -3.52 5.18
C LEU A 72 0.59 -3.17 5.60
N PRO A 73 1.03 -3.42 6.86
CA PRO A 73 2.41 -3.17 7.24
C PRO A 73 3.42 -4.02 6.48
N VAL A 74 3.05 -5.25 6.11
CA VAL A 74 3.92 -6.14 5.32
C VAL A 74 4.02 -5.63 3.89
N LEU A 75 2.88 -5.27 3.28
CA LEU A 75 2.85 -4.70 1.94
C LEU A 75 3.66 -3.40 1.85
N SER A 76 3.55 -2.52 2.85
CA SER A 76 4.30 -1.25 2.86
C SER A 76 5.80 -1.47 2.98
N GLN A 77 6.25 -2.43 3.79
CA GLN A 77 7.67 -2.77 3.90
C GLN A 77 8.23 -3.36 2.60
N LYS A 78 7.50 -4.29 1.97
CA LYS A 78 7.94 -4.92 0.73
C LYS A 78 8.01 -3.94 -0.43
N THR A 79 6.98 -3.12 -0.61
CA THR A 79 6.96 -2.09 -1.65
C THR A 79 8.04 -1.03 -1.42
N TYR A 80 8.30 -0.66 -0.17
CA TYR A 80 9.43 0.19 0.18
C TYR A 80 10.78 -0.44 -0.18
N ALA A 81 10.99 -1.73 0.13
CA ALA A 81 12.22 -2.42 -0.22
C ALA A 81 12.46 -2.44 -1.75
N LEU A 82 11.42 -2.65 -2.54
CA LEU A 82 11.49 -2.54 -4.01
C LEU A 82 11.84 -1.11 -4.45
N TYR A 83 11.17 -0.10 -3.88
CA TYR A 83 11.46 1.30 -4.15
C TYR A 83 12.92 1.66 -3.86
N VAL A 84 13.46 1.22 -2.72
CA VAL A 84 14.87 1.43 -2.37
C VAL A 84 15.78 0.70 -3.35
N ALA A 85 15.48 -0.55 -3.71
CA ALA A 85 16.28 -1.31 -4.67
C ALA A 85 16.31 -0.63 -6.06
N SER A 86 15.18 -0.12 -6.53
CA SER A 86 15.07 0.61 -7.80
C SER A 86 15.79 1.96 -7.79
N ASN A 87 15.80 2.68 -6.66
CA ASN A 87 16.46 3.99 -6.54
C ASN A 87 17.93 3.93 -6.11
N SER A 88 18.37 2.83 -5.47
CA SER A 88 19.76 2.65 -5.02
C SER A 88 20.70 2.12 -6.12
N ALA A 89 20.15 1.73 -7.27
CA ALA A 89 20.93 1.23 -8.41
C ALA A 89 21.55 2.36 -9.28
N THR A 90 21.74 3.56 -8.73
CA THR A 90 22.29 4.73 -9.44
C THR A 90 23.65 5.12 -8.90
#